data_AF-A0A1R2AWL3-F1
#
_entry.id   AF-A0A1R2AWL3-F1
#
_cell.length_a   1.000
_cell.length_b   1.000
_cell.length_c   1.000
_cell.angle_alpha   90.00
_cell.angle_beta   90.00
_cell.angle_gamma   90.00
#
_symmetry.space_group_name_H-M   'P 1'
#
loop_
_entity.id
_entity.type
_entity.pdbx_description
1 polymer ?
#
loop_
_entity_poly.entity_id
_entity_poly.type
_entity_poly.pdbx_seq_one_letter_code
_entity_poly.pdbx_strand_id
1 'polypeptide(L)'
;MDIKHSNLMCLNKAYWQCSYFMCLNKAYWQCNCPGYPKSCDLHVQSHKIKKRCLIKNIKSLYLNAIARCCQNALNTLEFNSINLAQKIIKEVKNCLVENLNFISSEKQRIKILALSNNKSQVKAILNWVASINSIKRNPKAFTSSLSMLLGVDKNSIELLKAEENQYILNEKTKEDLQMSNNKIMKMEKEIASLKKENENEIEKNIDLTKNLAETEKKLEMLNTSMAATEKKLGKLNLNMQIAKKKLEEFKIILPSSEFKSKI
;
A
#
# COMPACT_ATOMS: atom_id res chain seq x y z
N MET A 1 -2.54 -29.54 25.82
CA MET A 1 -3.38 -28.35 25.60
C MET A 1 -2.51 -27.28 24.98
N ASP A 2 -2.76 -26.94 23.72
CA ASP A 2 -1.95 -26.00 22.94
C ASP A 2 -1.98 -24.58 23.51
N ILE A 3 -0.83 -24.14 24.03
CA ILE A 3 -0.60 -22.83 24.66
C ILE A 3 -0.78 -21.67 23.65
N LYS A 4 -0.79 -21.96 22.34
CA LYS A 4 -1.13 -20.97 21.30
C LYS A 4 -2.60 -20.50 21.38
N HIS A 5 -3.53 -21.32 21.88
CA HIS A 5 -4.95 -20.97 21.92
C HIS A 5 -5.32 -20.03 23.08
N SER A 6 -4.63 -20.09 24.22
CA SER A 6 -4.98 -19.29 25.40
C SER A 6 -4.56 -17.82 25.31
N ASN A 7 -3.42 -17.52 24.67
CA ASN A 7 -2.98 -16.13 24.48
C ASN A 7 -3.75 -15.41 23.34
N LEU A 8 -4.22 -16.13 22.32
CA LEU A 8 -5.06 -15.56 21.25
C LEU A 8 -6.48 -15.21 21.73
N MET A 9 -7.02 -15.90 22.74
CA MET A 9 -8.36 -15.61 23.26
C MET A 9 -8.45 -14.30 24.06
N CYS A 10 -7.33 -13.82 24.60
CA CYS A 10 -7.29 -12.63 25.45
C CYS A 10 -7.40 -11.30 24.67
N LEU A 11 -6.86 -11.28 23.45
CA LEU A 11 -6.98 -10.17 22.49
C LEU A 11 -7.99 -10.51 21.40
N ASN A 12 -9.07 -11.20 21.73
CA ASN A 12 -10.13 -11.43 20.77
C ASN A 12 -10.74 -10.07 20.40
N LYS A 13 -10.22 -9.48 19.31
CA LYS A 13 -10.60 -8.14 18.80
C LYS A 13 -12.13 -7.99 18.74
N ALA A 14 -12.84 -9.10 18.51
CA ALA A 14 -14.29 -9.19 18.48
C ALA A 14 -15.00 -8.79 19.78
N TYR A 15 -14.45 -9.04 20.99
CA TYR A 15 -15.19 -8.81 22.24
C TYR A 15 -15.30 -7.33 22.63
N TRP A 16 -14.41 -6.48 22.12
CA TRP A 16 -14.34 -5.05 22.39
C TRP A 16 -14.56 -4.19 21.15
N GLN A 17 -15.09 -4.77 20.07
CA GLN A 17 -15.51 -4.04 18.89
C GLN A 17 -16.92 -3.49 19.06
N CYS A 18 -17.19 -2.37 18.38
CA CYS A 18 -18.52 -1.80 18.32
C CYS A 18 -19.48 -2.78 17.65
N SER A 19 -20.62 -3.04 18.28
CA SER A 19 -21.66 -3.94 17.75
C SER A 19 -22.41 -3.39 16.53
N TYR A 20 -22.03 -2.22 16.03
CA TYR A 20 -22.61 -1.65 14.82
C TYR A 20 -22.01 -2.31 13.58
N PHE A 21 -22.84 -2.60 12.60
CA PHE A 21 -22.43 -3.28 11.37
C PHE A 21 -21.24 -2.55 10.71
N MET A 22 -20.19 -3.31 10.40
CA MET A 22 -18.93 -2.81 9.82
C MET A 22 -18.17 -1.76 10.63
N CYS A 23 -18.48 -1.58 11.91
CA CYS A 23 -17.73 -0.65 12.75
C CYS A 23 -16.50 -1.33 13.36
N LEU A 24 -15.31 -0.89 12.96
CA LEU A 24 -14.03 -1.38 13.49
C LEU A 24 -13.57 -0.65 14.77
N ASN A 25 -14.32 0.37 15.22
CA ASN A 25 -13.96 1.16 16.38
C ASN A 25 -14.08 0.36 17.69
N LYS A 26 -13.22 0.68 18.65
CA LYS A 26 -13.27 0.12 20.00
C LYS A 26 -14.55 0.58 20.71
N ALA A 27 -15.17 -0.35 21.44
CA ALA A 27 -16.39 -0.11 22.18
C ALA A 27 -16.11 0.12 23.67
N TYR A 28 -16.27 1.38 24.10
CA TYR A 28 -16.10 1.78 25.50
C TYR A 28 -17.40 2.04 26.24
N TRP A 29 -18.52 1.83 25.57
CA TRP A 29 -19.85 2.04 26.13
C TRP A 29 -20.64 0.76 26.06
N GLN A 30 -21.34 0.41 27.14
CA GLN A 30 -22.27 -0.71 27.17
C GLN A 30 -23.66 -0.20 27.46
N CYS A 31 -24.59 -0.61 26.62
CA CYS A 31 -26.00 -0.30 26.76
C CYS A 31 -26.73 -1.38 27.59
N ASN A 32 -27.84 -1.02 28.23
CA ASN A 32 -28.71 -1.96 28.94
C ASN A 32 -29.80 -2.62 28.07
N CYS A 33 -29.91 -2.27 26.78
CA CYS A 33 -30.86 -2.94 25.91
C CYS A 33 -30.51 -4.46 25.77
N PRO A 34 -31.45 -5.34 25.37
CA PRO A 34 -31.23 -6.79 25.30
C PRO A 34 -29.96 -7.17 24.51
N GLY A 35 -29.19 -8.10 25.06
CA GLY A 35 -27.88 -8.49 24.50
C GLY A 35 -26.72 -7.57 24.88
N TYR A 36 -26.96 -6.54 25.71
CA TYR A 36 -25.96 -5.60 26.22
C TYR A 36 -24.98 -5.07 25.16
N PRO A 37 -25.48 -4.47 24.07
CA PRO A 37 -24.66 -4.09 22.94
C PRO A 37 -23.59 -3.08 23.37
N LYS A 38 -22.40 -3.23 22.80
CA LYS A 38 -21.26 -2.35 23.08
C LYS A 38 -21.08 -1.38 21.91
N SER A 39 -20.85 -0.11 22.18
CA SER A 39 -20.70 0.92 21.15
C SER A 39 -19.45 1.78 21.36
N CYS A 40 -18.92 2.31 20.26
CA CYS A 40 -17.89 3.36 20.29
C CYS A 40 -18.50 4.74 20.63
N ASP A 41 -17.65 5.74 20.84
CA ASP A 41 -18.06 7.13 21.17
C ASP A 41 -18.97 7.76 20.11
N LEU A 42 -18.83 7.39 18.84
CA LEU A 42 -19.70 7.89 17.76
C LEU A 42 -21.08 7.23 17.81
N HIS A 43 -21.11 5.90 17.86
CA HIS A 43 -22.35 5.16 17.77
C HIS A 43 -23.19 5.22 19.05
N VAL A 44 -22.55 5.42 20.21
CA VAL A 44 -23.27 5.58 21.48
C VAL A 44 -24.20 6.80 21.46
N GLN A 45 -23.80 7.89 20.82
CA GLN A 45 -24.60 9.11 20.71
C GLN A 45 -25.87 8.85 19.88
N SER A 46 -25.71 8.26 18.69
CA SER A 46 -26.84 7.90 17.82
C SER A 46 -27.80 6.90 18.48
N HIS A 47 -27.26 5.94 19.24
CA HIS A 47 -28.04 4.95 19.97
C HIS A 47 -28.87 5.60 21.09
N LYS A 48 -28.22 6.47 21.89
CA LYS A 48 -28.85 7.19 23.00
C LYS A 48 -30.03 8.04 22.51
N ILE A 49 -29.84 8.75 21.40
CA ILE A 49 -30.89 9.57 20.77
C ILE A 49 -32.08 8.70 20.32
N LYS A 50 -31.82 7.58 19.63
CA LYS A 50 -32.87 6.72 19.06
C LYS A 50 -33.62 5.86 20.08
N LYS A 51 -32.94 5.36 21.12
CA LYS A 51 -33.47 4.32 22.01
C LYS A 51 -33.69 4.76 23.45
N ARG A 52 -33.16 5.92 23.88
CA ARG A 52 -33.24 6.43 25.26
C ARG A 52 -32.83 5.39 26.33
N CYS A 53 -31.95 4.46 25.99
CA CYS A 53 -31.43 3.43 26.91
C CYS A 53 -30.39 4.03 27.89
N LEU A 54 -30.16 3.33 29.02
CA LEU A 54 -29.08 3.66 29.95
C LEU A 54 -27.76 3.10 29.43
N ILE A 55 -26.71 3.92 29.50
CA ILE A 55 -25.40 3.58 28.95
C ILE A 55 -24.34 3.83 30.00
N LYS A 56 -23.47 2.85 30.23
CA LYS A 56 -22.33 2.94 31.14
C LYS A 56 -21.02 2.95 30.36
N ASN A 57 -20.06 3.73 30.84
CA ASN A 57 -18.69 3.67 30.35
C ASN A 57 -17.99 2.43 30.93
N ILE A 58 -17.42 1.59 30.06
CA ILE A 58 -16.72 0.34 30.42
C ILE A 58 -15.23 0.41 30.08
N LYS A 59 -14.67 1.61 29.83
CA LYS A 59 -13.26 1.78 29.46
C LYS A 59 -12.31 1.22 30.52
N SER A 60 -12.61 1.44 31.80
CA SER A 60 -11.82 0.90 32.92
C SER A 60 -11.82 -0.63 32.92
N LEU A 61 -12.96 -1.28 32.67
CA LEU A 61 -13.07 -2.73 32.55
C LEU A 61 -12.25 -3.28 31.38
N TYR A 62 -12.29 -2.59 30.24
CA TYR A 62 -11.46 -2.92 29.08
C TYR A 62 -9.96 -2.83 29.39
N LEU A 63 -9.51 -1.72 29.99
CA LEU A 63 -8.11 -1.52 30.34
C LEU A 63 -7.64 -2.56 31.38
N ASN A 64 -8.47 -2.86 32.38
CA ASN A 64 -8.18 -3.90 33.37
C ASN A 64 -8.10 -5.29 32.73
N ALA A 65 -8.96 -5.60 31.76
CA ALA A 65 -8.88 -6.85 31.01
C ALA A 65 -7.55 -6.93 30.25
N ILE A 66 -7.13 -5.87 29.54
CA ILE A 66 -5.84 -5.83 28.85
C ILE A 66 -4.69 -6.02 29.83
N ALA A 67 -4.66 -5.27 30.93
CA ALA A 67 -3.60 -5.37 31.93
C ALA A 67 -3.48 -6.80 32.46
N ARG A 68 -4.62 -7.46 32.75
CA ARG A 68 -4.65 -8.86 33.16
C ARG A 68 -4.12 -9.80 32.08
N CYS A 69 -4.45 -9.55 30.81
CA CYS A 69 -3.93 -10.34 29.70
C CYS A 69 -2.41 -10.22 29.57
N CYS A 70 -1.87 -9.00 29.67
CA CYS A 70 -0.43 -8.76 29.70
C CYS A 70 0.24 -9.46 30.89
N GLN A 71 -0.37 -9.36 32.09
CA GLN A 71 0.13 -10.06 33.27
C GLN A 71 0.15 -11.58 33.07
N ASN A 72 -0.91 -12.15 32.51
CA ASN A 72 -0.99 -13.58 32.24
C ASN A 72 0.08 -14.03 31.22
N ALA A 73 0.37 -13.21 30.21
CA ALA A 73 1.45 -13.49 29.27
C ALA A 73 2.82 -13.50 29.96
N LEU A 74 3.08 -12.54 30.86
CA LEU A 74 4.31 -12.51 31.67
C LEU A 74 4.39 -13.72 32.61
N ASN A 75 3.31 -14.07 33.30
CA ASN A 75 3.25 -15.25 34.17
C ASN A 75 3.49 -16.55 33.38
N THR A 76 3.00 -16.62 32.13
CA THR A 76 3.25 -17.75 31.23
C THR A 76 4.72 -17.83 30.84
N LEU A 77 5.33 -16.69 30.51
CA LEU A 77 6.77 -16.62 30.22
C LEU A 77 7.59 -17.06 31.44
N GLU A 78 7.26 -16.55 32.63
CA GLU A 78 7.88 -16.95 33.90
C GLU A 78 7.79 -18.46 34.13
N PHE A 79 6.59 -19.03 34.03
CA PHE A 79 6.38 -20.47 34.18
C PHE A 79 7.20 -21.29 33.18
N ASN A 80 7.24 -20.87 31.92
CA ASN A 80 7.99 -21.56 30.88
C ASN A 80 9.50 -21.50 31.14
N SER A 81 10.02 -20.35 31.57
CA SER A 81 11.42 -20.18 31.95
C SER A 81 11.81 -21.09 33.13
N ILE A 82 10.96 -21.17 34.16
CA ILE A 82 11.17 -22.06 35.31
C ILE A 82 11.19 -23.53 34.85
N ASN A 83 10.20 -23.95 34.05
CA ASN A 83 10.10 -25.33 33.57
C ASN A 83 11.29 -25.72 32.69
N LEU A 84 11.75 -24.81 31.82
CA LEU A 84 12.95 -25.04 31.01
C LEU A 84 14.21 -25.17 31.88
N ALA A 85 14.38 -24.29 32.87
CA ALA A 85 15.51 -24.38 33.80
C ALA A 85 15.51 -25.71 34.57
N GLN A 86 14.35 -26.16 35.05
CA GLN A 86 14.20 -27.46 35.72
C GLN A 86 14.58 -28.63 34.81
N LYS A 87 14.20 -28.61 33.53
CA LYS A 87 14.61 -29.62 32.55
C LYS A 87 16.13 -29.65 32.35
N ILE A 88 16.76 -28.48 32.23
CA ILE A 88 18.22 -28.37 32.09
C ILE A 88 18.92 -28.92 33.33
N ILE A 89 18.46 -28.56 34.53
CA ILE A 89 19.01 -29.08 35.80
C ILE A 89 18.92 -30.61 35.85
N LYS A 90 17.76 -31.17 35.46
CA LYS A 90 17.57 -32.62 35.40
C LYS A 90 18.55 -33.28 34.44
N GLU A 91 18.76 -32.70 33.26
CA GLU A 91 19.67 -33.25 32.24
C GLU A 91 21.13 -33.23 32.72
N VAL A 92 21.57 -32.11 33.31
CA VAL A 92 22.91 -32.00 33.91
C VAL A 92 23.11 -33.04 35.02
N LYS A 93 22.08 -33.25 35.86
CA LYS A 93 22.12 -34.27 36.92
C LYS A 93 22.22 -35.68 36.35
N ASN A 94 21.46 -36.00 35.30
CA ASN A 94 21.51 -37.31 34.65
C ASN A 94 22.90 -37.59 34.06
N CYS A 95 23.45 -36.62 33.33
CA CYS A 95 24.80 -36.71 32.76
C CYS A 95 25.87 -36.92 33.85
N LEU A 96 25.74 -36.25 35.01
CA LEU A 96 26.63 -36.47 36.14
C LEU A 96 26.53 -37.91 36.67
N VAL A 97 25.31 -38.42 36.88
CA VAL A 97 25.10 -39.79 37.37
C VAL A 97 25.68 -40.83 36.40
N GLU A 98 25.44 -40.68 35.10
CA GLU A 98 26.01 -41.55 34.07
C GLU A 98 27.54 -41.55 34.09
N ASN A 99 28.16 -40.36 34.17
CA ASN A 99 29.60 -40.22 34.27
C ASN A 99 30.16 -40.89 35.54
N LEU A 100 29.51 -40.71 36.69
CA LEU A 100 29.93 -41.34 37.95
C LEU A 100 29.82 -42.86 37.89
N ASN A 101 28.74 -43.38 37.29
CA ASN A 101 28.56 -44.81 37.09
C ASN A 101 29.64 -45.38 36.18
N PHE A 102 29.96 -44.71 35.06
CA PHE A 102 31.03 -45.10 34.16
C PHE A 102 32.40 -45.13 34.87
N ILE A 103 32.73 -44.08 35.62
CA ILE A 103 33.96 -44.02 36.41
C ILE A 103 34.02 -45.15 37.44
N SER A 104 32.90 -45.46 38.10
CA SER A 104 32.80 -46.56 39.06
C SER A 104 33.09 -47.92 38.40
N SER A 105 32.50 -48.19 37.23
CA SER A 105 32.76 -49.40 36.45
C SER A 105 34.23 -49.52 36.05
N GLU A 106 34.84 -48.42 35.58
CA GLU A 106 36.27 -48.41 35.24
C GLU A 106 37.18 -48.61 36.46
N LYS A 107 36.80 -48.10 37.64
CA LYS A 107 37.50 -48.37 38.90
C LYS A 107 37.45 -49.86 39.29
N GLN A 108 36.34 -50.55 39.02
CA GLN A 108 36.28 -52.00 39.25
C GLN A 108 37.11 -52.75 38.19
N ARG A 109 37.02 -52.33 36.92
CA ARG A 109 37.77 -52.95 35.82
C ARG A 109 39.27 -52.88 36.03
N ILE A 110 39.81 -51.71 36.42
CA ILE A 110 41.24 -51.55 36.67
C ILE A 110 41.72 -52.45 37.83
N LYS A 111 40.90 -52.65 38.86
CA LYS A 111 41.21 -53.56 39.99
C LYS A 111 41.36 -55.00 39.50
N ILE A 112 40.42 -55.48 38.68
CA ILE A 112 40.46 -56.82 38.09
C ILE A 112 41.70 -56.97 37.19
N LEU A 113 41.95 -56.02 36.30
CA LEU A 113 43.09 -56.05 35.37
C LEU A 113 44.44 -56.03 36.09
N ALA A 114 44.54 -55.28 37.19
CA ALA A 114 45.74 -55.23 38.01
C ALA A 114 46.02 -56.59 38.68
N LEU A 115 44.99 -57.25 39.22
CA LEU A 115 45.10 -58.59 39.81
C LEU A 115 45.48 -59.65 38.77
N SER A 116 44.98 -59.53 37.54
CA SER A 116 45.32 -60.40 36.42
C SER A 116 46.66 -60.05 35.72
N ASN A 117 47.44 -59.13 36.28
CA ASN A 117 48.75 -58.68 35.79
C ASN A 117 48.73 -58.11 34.34
N ASN A 118 47.60 -57.58 33.88
CA ASN A 118 47.42 -57.02 32.54
C ASN A 118 47.87 -55.55 32.47
N LYS A 119 49.19 -55.34 32.56
CA LYS A 119 49.82 -54.02 32.71
C LYS A 119 49.53 -53.04 31.56
N SER A 120 49.40 -53.53 30.33
CA SER A 120 49.16 -52.68 29.15
C SER A 120 47.78 -52.00 29.22
N GLN A 121 46.73 -52.74 29.57
CA GLN A 121 45.38 -52.19 29.71
C GLN A 121 45.25 -51.24 30.90
N VAL A 122 45.91 -51.55 32.03
CA VAL A 122 45.96 -50.65 33.19
C VAL A 122 46.59 -49.31 32.79
N LYS A 123 47.72 -49.34 32.05
CA LYS A 123 48.38 -48.12 31.56
C LYS A 123 47.47 -47.33 30.60
N ALA A 124 46.70 -48.00 29.76
CA ALA A 124 45.74 -47.34 28.87
C ALA A 124 44.67 -46.56 29.63
N ILE A 125 44.10 -47.14 30.70
CA ILE A 125 43.12 -46.46 31.57
C ILE A 125 43.74 -45.23 32.24
N LEU A 126 44.94 -45.39 32.81
CA LEU A 126 45.63 -44.28 33.49
C LEU A 126 45.93 -43.13 32.53
N ASN A 127 46.39 -43.44 31.31
CA ASN A 127 46.62 -42.44 30.26
C ASN A 127 45.33 -41.73 29.87
N TRP A 128 44.21 -42.44 29.78
CA TRP A 128 42.90 -41.87 29.51
C TRP A 128 42.42 -40.93 30.63
N VAL A 129 42.58 -41.31 31.90
CA VAL A 129 42.26 -40.43 33.04
C VAL A 129 43.12 -39.16 33.00
N ALA A 130 44.41 -39.30 32.71
CA ALA A 130 45.32 -38.17 32.59
C ALA A 130 44.91 -37.21 31.45
N SER A 131 44.45 -37.75 30.30
CA SER A 131 43.98 -36.93 29.19
C SER A 131 42.66 -36.21 29.50
N ILE A 132 41.77 -36.79 30.31
CA ILE A 132 40.56 -36.08 30.77
C ILE A 132 40.92 -34.95 31.72
N ASN A 133 41.85 -35.17 32.66
CA ASN A 133 42.27 -34.15 33.62
C ASN A 133 42.95 -32.94 32.96
N SER A 134 43.56 -33.12 31.79
CA SER A 134 44.15 -32.02 31.02
C SER A 134 43.11 -31.22 30.23
N ILE A 135 41.88 -31.72 30.05
CA ILE A 135 40.78 -30.96 29.44
C ILE A 135 40.31 -29.89 30.43
N LYS A 136 40.77 -28.65 30.23
CA LYS A 136 40.21 -27.48 30.92
C LYS A 136 38.78 -27.25 30.46
N ARG A 137 37.82 -27.71 31.25
CA ARG A 137 36.40 -27.38 31.05
C ARG A 137 36.20 -25.89 31.32
N ASN A 138 35.64 -25.14 30.37
CA ASN A 138 35.43 -23.70 30.50
C ASN A 138 34.02 -23.41 31.06
N PRO A 139 33.86 -23.13 32.36
CA PRO A 139 32.55 -22.85 32.96
C PRO A 139 31.92 -21.57 32.40
N LYS A 140 32.72 -20.61 31.91
CA LYS A 140 32.20 -19.38 31.32
C LYS A 140 31.47 -19.63 30.01
N ALA A 141 31.99 -20.53 29.17
CA ALA A 141 31.32 -20.89 27.92
C ALA A 141 29.93 -21.51 28.18
N PHE A 142 29.85 -22.42 29.15
CA PHE A 142 28.57 -22.99 29.57
C PHE A 142 27.60 -21.92 30.11
N THR A 143 28.10 -21.01 30.95
CA THR A 143 27.31 -19.92 31.52
C THR A 143 26.77 -18.99 30.43
N SER A 144 27.60 -18.63 29.45
CA SER A 144 27.18 -17.80 28.31
C SER A 144 26.08 -18.50 27.48
N SER A 145 26.25 -19.78 27.17
CA SER A 145 25.22 -20.55 26.46
C SER A 145 23.92 -20.64 27.25
N LEU A 146 24.00 -20.80 28.58
CA LEU A 146 22.83 -20.82 29.44
C LEU A 146 22.11 -19.46 29.47
N SER A 147 22.87 -18.36 29.51
CA SER A 147 22.33 -17.00 29.40
C SER A 147 21.65 -16.76 28.06
N MET A 148 22.12 -17.36 26.95
CA MET A 148 21.41 -17.28 25.67
C MET A 148 20.08 -18.06 25.67
N LEU A 149 19.99 -19.16 26.41
CA LEU A 149 18.80 -20.01 26.46
C LEU A 149 17.72 -19.50 27.41
N LEU A 150 18.12 -18.91 28.55
CA LEU A 150 17.22 -18.51 29.63
C LEU A 150 17.17 -16.99 29.85
N GLY A 151 18.13 -16.24 29.30
CA GLY A 151 18.25 -14.82 29.52
C GLY A 151 17.16 -14.05 28.78
N VAL A 152 16.31 -13.37 29.55
CA VAL A 152 15.55 -12.23 29.04
C VAL A 152 16.40 -11.01 29.32
N ASP A 153 17.21 -10.59 28.34
CA ASP A 153 18.09 -9.44 28.50
C ASP A 153 17.39 -8.13 28.12
N LYS A 154 17.99 -7.00 28.49
CA LYS A 154 17.44 -5.69 28.16
C LYS A 154 17.43 -5.44 26.64
N ASN A 155 18.38 -6.05 25.92
CA ASN A 155 18.51 -5.92 24.47
C ASN A 155 17.35 -6.56 23.71
N SER A 156 16.80 -7.67 24.19
CA SER A 156 15.66 -8.35 23.58
C SER A 156 14.37 -7.52 23.67
N ILE A 157 14.20 -6.70 24.71
CA ILE A 157 13.11 -5.71 24.78
C ILE A 157 13.35 -4.56 23.80
N GLU A 158 14.60 -4.10 23.64
CA GLU A 158 14.95 -3.04 22.69
C GLU A 158 14.76 -3.47 21.23
N LEU A 159 15.07 -4.74 20.90
CA LEU A 159 14.79 -5.33 19.59
C LEU A 159 13.30 -5.35 19.27
N LEU A 160 12.45 -5.74 20.23
CA LEU A 160 10.99 -5.70 20.05
C LEU A 160 10.47 -4.28 19.82
N LYS A 161 11.02 -3.29 20.54
CA LYS A 161 10.67 -1.87 20.31
C LYS A 161 11.11 -1.37 18.93
N ALA A 162 12.29 -1.80 18.48
CA ALA A 162 12.79 -1.45 17.14
C ALA A 162 11.90 -2.05 16.05
N GLU A 163 11.48 -3.31 16.21
CA GLU A 163 10.58 -4.00 15.29
C GLU A 163 9.19 -3.35 15.25
N GLU A 164 8.63 -2.98 16.41
CA GLU A 164 7.36 -2.25 16.49
C GLU A 164 7.43 -0.89 15.81
N ASN A 165 8.51 -0.13 16.03
CA ASN A 165 8.75 1.15 15.36
C ASN A 165 8.84 0.98 13.84
N GLN A 166 9.53 -0.08 13.38
CA GLN A 166 9.65 -0.39 11.96
C GLN A 166 8.29 -0.77 11.36
N TYR A 167 7.47 -1.53 12.08
CA TYR A 167 6.11 -1.85 11.67
C TYR A 167 5.25 -0.59 11.51
N ILE A 168 5.27 0.32 12.49
CA ILE A 168 4.55 1.59 12.43
C ILE A 168 4.99 2.43 11.22
N LEU A 169 6.30 2.49 10.97
CA LEU A 169 6.86 3.22 9.83
C LEU A 169 6.40 2.61 8.50
N ASN A 170 6.37 1.28 8.40
CA ASN A 170 5.92 0.57 7.21
C ASN A 170 4.43 0.82 6.93
N GLU A 171 3.56 0.81 7.94
CA GLU A 171 2.13 1.09 7.76
C GLU A 171 1.90 2.55 7.31
N LYS A 172 2.61 3.53 7.90
CA LYS A 172 2.55 4.92 7.42
C LYS A 172 2.99 5.05 5.96
N THR A 173 4.11 4.42 5.62
CA THR A 173 4.63 4.44 4.23
C THR A 173 3.64 3.84 3.26
N LYS A 174 2.93 2.78 3.66
CA LYS A 174 1.88 2.15 2.85
C LYS A 174 0.67 3.07 2.64
N GLU A 175 0.23 3.78 3.68
CA GLU A 175 -0.83 4.80 3.56
C GLU A 175 -0.41 5.94 2.62
N ASP A 176 0.82 6.43 2.74
CA ASP A 176 1.37 7.48 1.89
C ASP A 176 1.50 7.06 0.42
N LEU A 177 1.92 5.82 0.18
CA LEU A 177 1.95 5.22 -1.16
C LEU A 177 0.55 5.09 -1.74
N GLN A 178 -0.43 4.65 -0.94
CA GLN A 178 -1.81 4.54 -1.39
C GLN A 178 -2.40 5.91 -1.76
N MET A 179 -2.14 6.94 -0.94
CA MET A 179 -2.54 8.31 -1.26
C MET A 179 -1.88 8.83 -2.55
N SER A 180 -0.59 8.55 -2.72
CA SER A 180 0.15 8.96 -3.91
C SER A 180 -0.36 8.26 -5.18
N ASN A 181 -0.63 6.95 -5.11
CA ASN A 181 -1.22 6.19 -6.21
C ASN A 181 -2.60 6.73 -6.60
N ASN A 182 -3.45 7.08 -5.63
CA ASN A 182 -4.75 7.70 -5.91
C ASN A 182 -4.60 9.04 -6.63
N LYS A 183 -3.59 9.85 -6.27
CA LYS A 183 -3.29 11.11 -6.97
C LYS A 183 -2.81 10.85 -8.40
N ILE A 184 -1.93 9.89 -8.62
CA ILE A 184 -1.46 9.50 -9.95
C ILE A 184 -2.64 9.07 -10.83
N MET A 185 -3.51 8.17 -10.33
CA MET A 185 -4.70 7.75 -11.07
C MET A 185 -5.62 8.90 -11.45
N LYS A 186 -5.73 9.93 -10.59
CA LYS A 186 -6.51 11.13 -10.89
C LYS A 186 -5.86 11.94 -12.02
N MET A 187 -4.55 12.17 -11.93
CA MET A 187 -3.80 12.86 -12.99
C MET A 187 -3.83 12.12 -14.32
N GLU A 188 -3.73 10.78 -14.32
CA GLU A 188 -3.84 9.96 -15.53
C GLU A 188 -5.20 10.13 -16.22
N LYS A 189 -6.28 10.20 -15.44
CA LYS A 189 -7.63 10.46 -15.98
C LYS A 189 -7.74 11.87 -16.58
N GLU A 190 -7.18 12.88 -15.91
CA GLU A 190 -7.15 14.26 -16.41
C GLU A 190 -6.32 14.38 -17.70
N ILE A 191 -5.17 13.70 -17.78
CA ILE A 191 -4.36 13.65 -19.01
C ILE A 191 -5.14 12.96 -20.14
N ALA A 192 -5.85 11.87 -19.86
CA ALA A 192 -6.65 11.17 -20.86
C ALA A 192 -7.81 12.03 -21.40
N SER A 193 -8.50 12.80 -20.54
CA SER A 193 -9.55 13.72 -21.00
C SER A 193 -9.00 14.85 -21.85
N LEU A 194 -7.88 15.47 -21.43
CA LEU A 194 -7.24 16.54 -22.18
C LEU A 194 -6.75 16.08 -23.55
N LYS A 195 -6.20 14.86 -23.66
CA LYS A 195 -5.81 14.29 -24.95
C LYS A 195 -6.99 14.16 -25.90
N LYS A 196 -8.13 13.66 -25.41
CA LYS A 196 -9.35 13.50 -26.21
C LYS A 196 -9.92 14.85 -26.66
N GLU A 197 -9.90 15.86 -25.79
CA GLU A 197 -10.31 17.22 -26.14
C GLU A 197 -9.43 17.80 -27.23
N ASN A 198 -8.11 17.66 -27.11
CA ASN A 198 -7.14 18.12 -28.10
C ASN A 198 -7.29 17.42 -29.45
N GLU A 199 -7.53 16.10 -29.48
CA GLU A 199 -7.82 15.36 -30.71
C GLU A 199 -9.08 15.89 -31.43
N ASN A 200 -10.15 16.17 -30.68
CA ASN A 200 -11.37 16.76 -31.24
C ASN A 200 -11.15 18.18 -31.78
N GLU A 201 -10.32 19.00 -31.12
CA GLU A 201 -9.98 20.33 -31.62
C GLU A 201 -9.15 20.26 -32.90
N ILE A 202 -8.18 19.34 -32.98
CA ILE A 202 -7.40 19.11 -34.20
C ILE A 202 -8.32 18.72 -35.36
N GLU A 203 -9.28 17.82 -35.14
CA GLU A 203 -10.24 17.40 -36.17
C GLU A 203 -11.10 18.56 -36.66
N LYS A 204 -11.62 19.39 -35.74
CA LYS A 204 -12.37 20.61 -36.09
C LYS A 204 -11.52 21.59 -36.91
N ASN A 205 -10.26 21.79 -36.53
CA ASN A 205 -9.36 22.69 -37.24
C ASN A 205 -9.04 22.18 -38.66
N ILE A 206 -8.92 20.86 -38.84
CA ILE A 206 -8.75 20.25 -40.17
C ILE A 206 -9.99 20.51 -41.04
N ASP A 207 -11.20 20.34 -40.50
CA ASP A 207 -12.45 20.59 -41.23
C ASP A 207 -12.59 22.08 -41.62
N LEU A 208 -12.33 22.98 -40.68
CA LEU A 208 -12.30 24.43 -40.95
C LEU A 208 -11.31 24.79 -42.05
N THR A 209 -10.12 24.18 -42.06
CA THR A 209 -9.09 24.43 -43.08
C THR A 209 -9.55 23.97 -44.47
N LYS A 210 -10.24 22.83 -44.57
CA LYS A 210 -10.82 22.35 -45.85
C LYS A 210 -11.90 23.31 -46.35
N ASN A 211 -12.82 23.71 -45.46
CA ASN A 211 -13.88 24.65 -45.79
C ASN A 211 -13.31 26.00 -46.25
N LEU A 212 -12.23 26.49 -45.60
CA LEU A 212 -11.54 27.71 -46.00
C LEU A 212 -11.00 27.59 -47.43
N ALA A 213 -10.26 26.51 -47.75
CA ALA A 213 -9.69 26.27 -49.07
C ALA A 213 -10.76 26.18 -50.18
N GLU A 214 -11.91 25.56 -49.91
CA GLU A 214 -13.04 25.55 -50.85
C GLU A 214 -13.61 26.94 -51.08
N THR A 215 -13.70 27.74 -50.02
CA THR A 215 -14.23 29.11 -50.08
C THR A 215 -13.29 30.01 -50.86
N GLU A 216 -11.98 29.88 -50.65
CA GLU A 216 -10.93 30.57 -51.43
C GLU A 216 -11.03 30.23 -52.93
N LYS A 217 -11.20 28.94 -53.28
CA LYS A 217 -11.39 28.53 -54.68
C LYS A 217 -12.67 29.10 -55.31
N LYS A 218 -13.77 29.14 -54.56
CA LYS A 218 -15.02 29.77 -55.02
C LYS A 218 -14.83 31.27 -55.27
N LEU A 219 -14.09 31.94 -54.39
CA LEU A 219 -13.80 33.37 -54.51
C LEU A 219 -12.91 33.66 -55.73
N GLU A 220 -11.92 32.81 -56.01
CA GLU A 220 -11.08 32.90 -57.21
C GLU A 220 -11.88 32.72 -58.52
N MET A 221 -12.78 31.75 -58.58
CA MET A 221 -13.69 31.58 -59.72
C MET A 221 -14.60 32.80 -59.91
N LEU A 222 -15.13 33.36 -58.81
CA LEU A 222 -15.99 34.54 -58.85
C LEU A 222 -15.23 35.76 -59.37
N ASN A 223 -13.99 35.98 -58.91
CA ASN A 223 -13.12 37.05 -59.39
C ASN A 223 -12.83 36.93 -60.90
N THR A 224 -12.58 35.71 -61.38
CA THR A 224 -12.35 35.44 -62.82
C THR A 224 -13.60 35.75 -63.65
N SER A 225 -14.77 35.35 -63.17
CA SER A 225 -16.07 35.65 -63.80
C SER A 225 -16.38 37.16 -63.80
N MET A 226 -16.09 37.84 -62.70
CA MET A 226 -16.27 39.29 -62.57
C MET A 226 -15.39 40.03 -63.57
N ALA A 227 -14.10 39.70 -63.66
CA ALA A 227 -13.18 40.28 -64.65
C ALA A 227 -13.64 40.04 -66.10
N ALA A 228 -14.17 38.84 -66.40
CA ALA A 228 -14.74 38.55 -67.72
C ALA A 228 -15.99 39.41 -68.02
N THR A 229 -16.82 39.64 -67.01
CA THR A 229 -18.03 40.47 -67.10
C THR A 229 -17.67 41.94 -67.27
N GLU A 230 -16.69 42.45 -66.52
CA GLU A 230 -16.15 43.80 -66.68
C GLU A 230 -15.60 44.02 -68.10
N LYS A 231 -14.88 43.05 -68.66
CA LYS A 231 -14.38 43.11 -70.04
C LYS A 231 -15.53 43.15 -71.07
N LYS A 232 -16.59 42.37 -70.86
CA LYS A 232 -17.81 42.41 -71.70
C LYS A 232 -18.51 43.75 -71.60
N LEU A 233 -18.67 44.29 -70.38
CA LEU A 233 -19.27 45.58 -70.11
C LEU A 233 -18.48 46.70 -70.80
N GLY A 234 -17.15 46.68 -70.72
CA GLY A 234 -16.27 47.62 -71.42
C GLY A 234 -16.46 47.59 -72.94
N LYS A 235 -16.57 46.40 -73.55
CA LYS A 235 -16.88 46.25 -74.99
C LYS A 235 -18.26 46.79 -75.35
N LEU A 236 -19.28 46.48 -74.55
CA LEU A 236 -20.64 47.00 -74.73
C LEU A 236 -20.68 48.52 -74.65
N ASN A 237 -19.95 49.10 -73.69
CA ASN A 237 -19.87 50.55 -73.52
C ASN A 237 -19.21 51.21 -74.74
N LEU A 238 -18.12 50.62 -75.27
CA LEU A 238 -17.47 51.08 -76.50
C LEU A 238 -18.43 51.00 -77.70
N ASN A 239 -19.13 49.86 -77.86
CA ASN A 239 -20.12 49.69 -78.92
C ASN A 239 -21.27 50.71 -78.81
N MET A 240 -21.73 50.99 -77.59
CA MET A 240 -22.76 51.99 -77.34
C MET A 240 -22.27 53.40 -77.70
N GLN A 241 -21.01 53.74 -77.39
CA GLN A 241 -20.41 55.02 -77.81
C GLN A 241 -20.30 55.12 -79.34
N ILE A 242 -19.89 54.05 -80.02
CA ILE A 242 -19.84 53.99 -81.49
C ILE A 242 -21.25 54.16 -82.07
N ALA A 243 -22.24 53.45 -81.54
CA ALA A 243 -23.63 53.54 -81.99
C ALA A 243 -24.20 54.94 -81.77
N LYS A 244 -23.90 55.57 -80.62
CA LYS A 244 -24.25 56.98 -80.35
C LYS A 244 -23.61 57.92 -81.37
N LYS A 245 -22.31 57.77 -81.65
CA LYS A 245 -21.62 58.57 -82.68
C LYS A 245 -22.24 58.39 -84.05
N LYS A 246 -22.49 57.15 -84.47
CA LYS A 246 -23.18 56.85 -85.74
C LYS A 246 -24.59 57.42 -85.79
N LEU A 247 -25.35 57.37 -84.69
CA LEU A 247 -26.68 57.97 -84.61
C LEU A 247 -26.61 59.50 -84.79
N GLU A 248 -25.62 60.16 -84.18
CA GLU A 248 -25.36 61.58 -84.40
C GLU A 248 -24.92 61.86 -85.86
N GLU A 249 -24.11 61.00 -86.48
CA GLU A 249 -23.78 61.08 -87.91
C GLU A 249 -25.01 60.89 -88.81
N PHE A 250 -25.92 59.97 -88.49
CA PHE A 250 -27.18 59.78 -89.22
C PHE A 250 -28.14 60.97 -89.07
N LYS A 251 -28.15 61.67 -87.94
CA LYS A 251 -28.87 62.95 -87.79
C LYS A 251 -28.32 64.04 -88.72
N ILE A 252 -27.04 63.97 -89.10
CA ILE A 252 -26.41 64.90 -90.04
C ILE A 252 -26.76 64.54 -91.49
N ILE A 253 -26.87 63.23 -91.82
CA ILE A 253 -27.14 62.75 -93.20
C ILE A 253 -28.65 62.78 -93.54
N LEU A 254 -29.52 62.55 -92.57
CA LEU A 254 -30.98 62.69 -92.71
C LEU A 254 -31.46 63.80 -91.76
N PRO A 255 -31.45 65.08 -92.18
CA PRO A 255 -32.22 66.09 -91.49
C PRO A 255 -33.69 65.69 -91.58
N SER A 256 -34.25 65.18 -90.49
CA SER A 256 -35.68 65.03 -90.31
C SER A 256 -36.31 66.41 -90.07
N SER A 257 -36.10 67.30 -91.03
CA SER A 257 -36.72 68.61 -91.14
C SER A 257 -36.84 68.96 -92.62
N GLU A 258 -38.03 68.64 -93.14
CA GLU A 258 -38.70 69.32 -94.25
C GLU A 258 -38.32 68.93 -95.69
N PHE A 259 -38.76 67.74 -96.10
CA PHE A 259 -39.54 67.64 -97.35
C PHE A 259 -40.81 68.48 -97.19
N LYS A 260 -40.70 69.80 -97.36
CA LYS A 260 -41.82 70.69 -97.64
C LYS A 260 -41.72 71.13 -99.09
N SER A 261 -42.69 70.62 -99.84
CA SER A 261 -43.21 71.12 -101.11
C SER A 261 -43.06 72.63 -101.34
N LYS A 262 -42.63 73.05 -102.54
CA LYS A 262 -43.50 73.71 -103.54
C LYS A 262 -42.70 74.26 -104.74
N ILE A 263 -43.22 73.94 -105.94
CA ILE A 263 -42.99 74.58 -107.26
C ILE A 263 -41.67 74.24 -107.95
#